data_AF-K0SYF4-F1
#
_entry.id   AF-K0SYF4-F1
#
_cell.length_a   1.000
_cell.length_b   1.000
_cell.length_c   1.000
_cell.angle_alpha   90.00
_cell.angle_beta   90.00
_cell.angle_gamma   90.00
#
_symmetry.space_group_name_H-M   'P 1'
#
loop_
_entity.id
_entity.type
_entity.pdbx_description
1 polymer ?
#
loop_
_entity_poly.entity_id
_entity_poly.type
_entity_poly.pdbx_seq_one_letter_code
_entity_poly.pdbx_strand_id
1 'polypeptide(L)'
;MRDLVLLMSCFVRLICHARILRPSPSAAAAGFVPAVATAPTHARHLRHHYVPLRPSGLLYTLNTRWIPTHTSRKINKFDRWRLCLTKTGGPSKSDPIDISKRTIEILSSNRRSFNRTWRRMYPLLRLIVDSTIEGIEFSPGKRPNVIADVGCDHGMLALSLASASMAATANEEGQQSFSDSSRFPLQVVGIDVSKLALENSVRSMKTLTDAIERSDIGFSSLPVDFRVGDGLTPLKSVDLIAIAGMGARTMLEICFGKGKEQTPVDRVQAQDLFLQPTNSRPQNLIMMYEFLQCRRWGLHDEKVVKLGGRWYITSHFKRLGENLDYPCQSEQFKYPGHFLANDPVFDEYTSHHITWLREDFEKPKGNLGDEDCRWLSHLQGVEKWKPQTSWYKED
;
A
#
# COMPACT_ATOMS: atom_id res chain seq x y z
N MET A 1 -19.93 -14.94 -22.87
CA MET A 1 -18.74 -14.30 -23.49
C MET A 1 -18.86 -12.76 -23.45
N ARG A 2 -18.94 -12.15 -22.26
CA ARG A 2 -18.92 -10.68 -22.10
C ARG A 2 -18.09 -10.17 -20.90
N ASP A 3 -17.36 -11.04 -20.19
CA ASP A 3 -16.67 -10.66 -18.95
C ASP A 3 -15.13 -10.74 -18.99
N LEU A 4 -14.52 -10.75 -20.19
CA LEU A 4 -13.05 -10.83 -20.32
C LEU A 4 -12.36 -9.52 -20.74
N VAL A 5 -13.08 -8.41 -20.90
CA VAL A 5 -12.54 -7.15 -21.46
C VAL A 5 -12.18 -6.10 -20.39
N LEU A 6 -12.63 -6.25 -19.14
CA LEU A 6 -12.42 -5.22 -18.09
C LEU A 6 -11.08 -5.30 -17.33
N LEU A 7 -10.24 -6.31 -17.57
CA LEU A 7 -8.98 -6.50 -16.83
C LEU A 7 -7.70 -6.01 -17.55
N MET A 8 -7.82 -5.50 -18.78
CA MET A 8 -6.69 -4.98 -19.57
C MET A 8 -6.72 -3.46 -19.85
N SER A 9 -7.78 -2.75 -19.44
CA SER A 9 -7.94 -1.32 -19.76
C SER A 9 -7.07 -0.37 -18.92
N CYS A 10 -6.70 -0.74 -17.68
CA CYS A 10 -5.93 0.15 -16.79
C CYS A 10 -4.40 0.08 -16.98
N PHE A 11 -3.87 -0.80 -17.82
CA PHE A 11 -2.41 -0.96 -17.99
C PHE A 11 -1.86 -0.45 -19.33
N VAL A 12 -2.71 -0.09 -20.30
CA VAL A 12 -2.27 0.27 -21.67
C VAL A 12 -2.32 1.78 -21.94
N ARG A 13 -3.05 2.59 -21.17
CA ARG A 13 -3.22 4.02 -21.48
C ARG A 13 -2.08 4.96 -21.06
N LEU A 14 -1.06 4.47 -20.36
CA LEU A 14 0.14 5.27 -20.04
C LEU A 14 1.29 5.13 -21.07
N ILE A 15 1.14 4.27 -22.10
CA ILE A 15 2.19 4.03 -23.12
C ILE A 15 1.92 4.78 -24.44
N CYS A 16 0.74 5.36 -24.65
CA CYS A 16 0.35 5.88 -25.97
C CYS A 16 0.65 7.36 -26.27
N HIS A 17 1.41 8.09 -25.43
CA HIS A 17 1.76 9.50 -25.75
C HIS A 17 3.22 9.75 -26.17
N ALA A 18 4.03 8.71 -26.33
CA ALA A 18 5.40 8.85 -26.84
C ALA A 18 5.67 7.84 -27.97
N ARG A 19 5.17 8.13 -29.18
CA ARG A 19 5.76 7.69 -30.47
C ARG A 19 4.99 8.29 -31.64
N ILE A 20 5.46 9.44 -32.10
CA ILE A 20 5.16 9.99 -33.42
C ILE A 20 6.36 9.66 -34.32
N LEU A 21 6.06 9.06 -35.48
CA LEU A 21 6.84 8.89 -36.71
C LEU A 21 7.97 7.84 -36.76
N ARG A 22 7.66 6.70 -37.40
CA ARG A 22 8.39 6.15 -38.58
C ARG A 22 7.54 5.07 -39.29
N PRO A 23 7.59 4.97 -40.63
CA PRO A 23 6.76 4.04 -41.39
C PRO A 23 7.37 2.64 -41.47
N SER A 24 6.51 1.62 -41.53
CA SER A 24 6.85 0.21 -41.75
C SER A 24 6.72 -0.18 -43.23
N PRO A 25 7.57 -1.08 -43.76
CA PRO A 25 7.23 -1.87 -44.92
C PRO A 25 6.95 -3.35 -44.57
N SER A 26 5.92 -3.84 -45.26
CA SER A 26 5.70 -5.19 -45.80
C SER A 26 5.47 -6.39 -44.87
N ALA A 27 4.30 -6.98 -45.12
CA ALA A 27 3.78 -8.27 -44.72
C ALA A 27 4.63 -9.48 -45.12
N ALA A 28 4.54 -10.53 -44.31
CA ALA A 28 4.56 -11.92 -44.77
C ALA A 28 3.63 -12.74 -43.86
N ALA A 29 2.71 -13.47 -44.49
CA ALA A 29 1.68 -14.27 -43.87
C ALA A 29 2.18 -15.67 -43.48
N ALA A 30 1.69 -16.22 -42.38
CA ALA A 30 1.72 -17.65 -42.11
C ALA A 30 0.44 -18.05 -41.34
N GLY A 31 -0.27 -19.03 -41.90
CA GLY A 31 -1.58 -19.49 -41.45
C GLY A 31 -1.55 -20.28 -40.15
N PHE A 32 -2.68 -20.28 -39.45
CA PHE A 32 -2.90 -21.08 -38.25
C PHE A 32 -4.26 -21.80 -38.35
N VAL A 33 -4.23 -23.12 -38.15
CA VAL A 33 -5.38 -24.03 -38.12
C VAL A 33 -5.90 -24.14 -36.68
N PRO A 34 -7.21 -24.06 -36.41
CA PRO A 34 -7.71 -24.25 -35.06
C PRO A 34 -8.04 -25.73 -34.77
N ALA A 35 -7.47 -26.27 -33.70
CA ALA A 35 -7.87 -27.54 -33.12
C ALA A 35 -9.02 -27.32 -32.12
N VAL A 36 -10.07 -28.12 -32.27
CA VAL A 36 -11.26 -28.20 -31.42
C VAL A 36 -10.91 -28.96 -30.14
N ALA A 37 -11.16 -28.35 -28.97
CA ALA A 37 -11.05 -29.01 -27.67
C ALA A 37 -12.43 -29.19 -27.04
N THR A 38 -12.78 -30.44 -26.74
CA THR A 38 -13.98 -30.87 -26.02
C THR A 38 -13.78 -30.76 -24.51
N ALA A 39 -14.83 -30.35 -23.80
CA ALA A 39 -14.85 -30.22 -22.35
C ALA A 39 -15.55 -31.45 -21.70
N PRO A 40 -15.06 -31.97 -20.56
CA PRO A 40 -15.84 -32.90 -19.75
C PRO A 40 -16.50 -32.18 -18.57
N THR A 41 -17.81 -32.39 -18.45
CA THR A 41 -18.66 -32.06 -17.30
C THR A 41 -18.52 -33.14 -16.21
N HIS A 42 -18.07 -32.76 -15.01
CA HIS A 42 -18.21 -33.59 -13.81
C HIS A 42 -19.02 -32.85 -12.75
N ALA A 43 -20.24 -33.34 -12.51
CA ALA A 43 -21.07 -32.97 -11.38
C ALA A 43 -20.53 -33.62 -10.09
N ARG A 44 -20.27 -32.81 -9.06
CA ARG A 44 -19.92 -33.30 -7.71
C ARG A 44 -21.18 -33.43 -6.87
N HIS A 45 -21.53 -34.66 -6.51
CA HIS A 45 -22.47 -34.97 -5.43
C HIS A 45 -21.81 -34.69 -4.07
N LEU A 46 -22.42 -33.85 -3.25
CA LEU A 46 -22.10 -33.70 -1.83
C LEU A 46 -22.79 -34.83 -1.05
N ARG A 47 -22.00 -35.76 -0.50
CA ARG A 47 -22.48 -36.73 0.50
C ARG A 47 -22.41 -36.09 1.88
N HIS A 48 -23.54 -36.05 2.58
CA HIS A 48 -23.59 -35.74 4.00
C HIS A 48 -23.18 -36.98 4.80
N HIS A 49 -22.11 -36.88 5.58
CA HIS A 49 -21.74 -37.90 6.56
C HIS A 49 -22.51 -37.65 7.85
N TYR A 50 -23.36 -38.59 8.25
CA TYR A 50 -23.91 -38.68 9.61
C TYR A 50 -23.07 -39.69 10.39
N VAL A 51 -22.56 -39.29 11.56
CA VAL A 51 -21.89 -40.17 12.51
C VAL A 51 -22.91 -40.61 13.56
N PRO A 52 -23.16 -41.91 13.75
CA PRO A 52 -24.00 -42.38 14.84
C PRO A 52 -23.17 -42.47 16.12
N LEU A 53 -23.64 -41.81 17.20
CA LEU A 53 -23.16 -42.07 18.55
C LEU A 53 -24.00 -43.19 19.17
N ARG A 54 -23.34 -44.25 19.64
CA ARG A 54 -23.99 -45.32 20.41
C ARG A 54 -24.27 -44.86 21.85
N PRO A 55 -25.39 -45.30 22.46
CA PRO A 55 -25.76 -44.93 23.82
C PRO A 55 -25.21 -45.95 24.84
N SER A 56 -24.78 -45.45 26.00
CA SER A 56 -24.68 -46.23 27.24
C SER A 56 -25.45 -45.46 28.32
N GLY A 57 -26.23 -46.21 29.08
CA GLY A 57 -27.44 -45.72 29.74
C GLY A 57 -27.22 -44.80 30.94
N LEU A 58 -28.21 -43.93 31.14
CA LEU A 58 -28.93 -43.78 32.41
C LEU A 58 -30.08 -42.78 32.20
N LEU A 59 -31.27 -43.18 32.63
CA LEU A 59 -32.52 -42.43 32.55
C LEU A 59 -32.43 -41.16 33.40
N TYR A 60 -32.39 -40.00 32.75
CA TYR A 60 -32.84 -38.74 33.33
C TYR A 60 -33.80 -38.09 32.32
N THR A 61 -35.02 -37.81 32.77
CA THR A 61 -36.01 -36.99 32.08
C THR A 61 -35.53 -35.53 32.08
N LEU A 62 -34.55 -35.24 31.23
CA LEU A 62 -34.21 -33.88 30.85
C LEU A 62 -35.15 -33.47 29.73
N ASN A 63 -35.98 -32.49 30.01
CA ASN A 63 -36.70 -31.72 29.01
C ASN A 63 -35.65 -30.89 28.23
N THR A 64 -34.85 -31.56 27.38
CA THR A 64 -33.96 -30.92 26.43
C THR A 64 -34.82 -30.27 25.36
N ARG A 65 -35.28 -29.07 25.64
CA ARG A 65 -35.56 -28.09 24.59
C ARG A 65 -34.23 -27.91 23.88
N TRP A 66 -34.08 -28.54 22.72
CA TRP A 66 -33.02 -28.24 21.79
C TRP A 66 -33.15 -26.77 21.45
N ILE A 67 -32.39 -25.92 22.14
CA ILE A 67 -32.11 -24.59 21.62
C ILE A 67 -31.30 -24.89 20.36
N PRO A 68 -31.78 -24.54 19.16
CA PRO A 68 -30.95 -24.62 17.98
C PRO A 68 -29.73 -23.77 18.31
N THR A 69 -28.57 -24.39 18.53
CA THR A 69 -27.31 -23.66 18.50
C THR A 69 -27.30 -23.06 17.11
N HIS A 70 -27.49 -21.73 17.06
CA HIS A 70 -27.64 -20.98 15.83
C HIS A 70 -26.67 -21.55 14.82
N THR A 71 -27.21 -22.17 13.76
CA THR A 71 -26.47 -22.46 12.54
C THR A 71 -25.61 -21.26 12.28
N SER A 72 -24.28 -21.44 12.22
CA SER A 72 -23.32 -20.35 12.16
C SER A 72 -23.66 -19.46 10.96
N ARG A 73 -24.50 -18.45 11.16
CA ARG A 73 -24.87 -17.51 10.12
C ARG A 73 -23.56 -16.85 9.79
N LYS A 74 -23.07 -17.09 8.57
CA LYS A 74 -21.81 -16.53 8.10
C LYS A 74 -21.92 -15.02 8.32
N ILE A 75 -21.21 -14.53 9.34
CA ILE A 75 -21.18 -13.11 9.67
C ILE A 75 -20.77 -12.38 8.39
N ASN A 76 -21.61 -11.45 7.93
CA ASN A 76 -21.34 -10.76 6.69
C ASN A 76 -20.04 -9.93 6.84
N LYS A 77 -19.33 -9.67 5.75
CA LYS A 77 -18.13 -8.81 5.76
C LYS A 77 -18.42 -7.42 6.35
N PHE A 78 -19.63 -6.91 6.14
CA PHE A 78 -20.10 -5.65 6.74
C PHE A 78 -20.20 -5.74 8.26
N ASP A 79 -20.82 -6.79 8.79
CA ASP A 79 -20.93 -6.99 10.24
C ASP A 79 -19.54 -7.12 10.88
N ARG A 80 -18.59 -7.80 10.23
CA ARG A 80 -17.20 -7.91 10.75
C ARG A 80 -16.49 -6.57 10.82
N TRP A 81 -16.64 -5.73 9.79
CA TRP A 81 -16.06 -4.38 9.79
C TRP A 81 -16.72 -3.49 10.84
N ARG A 82 -18.07 -3.51 10.91
CA ARG A 82 -18.85 -2.82 11.95
C ARG A 82 -18.35 -3.21 13.34
N LEU A 83 -18.21 -4.50 13.62
CA LEU A 83 -17.72 -4.98 14.92
C LEU A 83 -16.31 -4.47 15.23
N CYS A 84 -15.46 -4.19 14.23
CA CYS A 84 -14.17 -3.54 14.45
C CYS A 84 -14.31 -2.07 14.82
N LEU A 85 -15.32 -1.36 14.28
CA LEU A 85 -15.60 0.05 14.60
C LEU A 85 -16.27 0.22 15.97
N THR A 86 -17.18 -0.69 16.34
CA THR A 86 -18.01 -0.60 17.55
C THR A 86 -17.44 -1.32 18.77
N LYS A 87 -16.19 -1.80 18.72
CA LYS A 87 -15.55 -2.43 19.88
C LYS A 87 -15.19 -1.37 20.94
N THR A 88 -16.21 -0.69 21.43
CA THR A 88 -16.17 0.28 22.51
C THR A 88 -16.45 -0.50 23.81
N GLY A 89 -15.42 -0.69 24.65
CA GLY A 89 -15.58 -1.26 26.00
C GLY A 89 -15.01 -2.65 26.25
N GLY A 90 -14.34 -3.28 25.27
CA GLY A 90 -13.47 -4.42 25.54
C GLY A 90 -12.05 -3.97 25.93
N PRO A 91 -11.28 -4.76 26.71
CA PRO A 91 -9.91 -4.41 27.10
C PRO A 91 -8.92 -4.31 25.92
N SER A 92 -9.29 -4.77 24.72
CA SER A 92 -8.48 -4.60 23.51
C SER A 92 -9.08 -3.57 22.56
N LYS A 93 -8.43 -2.42 22.44
CA LYS A 93 -8.68 -1.43 21.37
C LYS A 93 -8.52 -2.12 20.02
N SER A 94 -9.39 -1.80 19.07
CA SER A 94 -9.26 -2.30 17.70
C SER A 94 -7.98 -1.76 17.05
N ASP A 95 -7.14 -2.64 16.52
CA ASP A 95 -5.94 -2.26 15.77
C ASP A 95 -6.35 -1.50 14.49
N PRO A 96 -5.84 -0.26 14.27
CA PRO A 96 -6.03 0.51 13.03
C PRO A 96 -5.77 -0.30 11.75
N ILE A 97 -4.80 -1.22 11.78
CA ILE A 97 -4.46 -2.10 10.67
C ILE A 97 -5.58 -3.11 10.39
N ASP A 98 -6.19 -3.69 11.42
CA ASP A 98 -7.30 -4.61 11.25
C ASP A 98 -8.54 -3.91 10.69
N ILE A 99 -8.84 -2.69 11.15
CA ILE A 99 -9.93 -1.88 10.60
C ILE A 99 -9.67 -1.56 9.12
N SER A 100 -8.45 -1.14 8.79
CA SER A 100 -8.03 -0.90 7.41
C SER A 100 -8.19 -2.14 6.54
N LYS A 101 -7.78 -3.31 7.03
CA LYS A 101 -7.95 -4.60 6.34
C LYS A 101 -9.40 -4.92 6.04
N ARG A 102 -10.30 -4.72 7.03
CA ARG A 102 -11.74 -4.95 6.86
C ARG A 102 -12.38 -3.96 5.89
N THR A 103 -11.92 -2.72 5.89
CA THR A 103 -12.35 -1.71 4.92
C THR A 103 -12.03 -2.16 3.49
N ILE A 104 -10.80 -2.62 3.25
CA ILE A 104 -10.38 -3.16 1.95
C ILE A 104 -11.17 -4.42 1.58
N GLU A 105 -11.49 -5.28 2.56
CA GLU A 105 -12.33 -6.48 2.35
C GLU A 105 -13.76 -6.13 1.89
N ILE A 106 -14.36 -5.06 2.42
CA ILE A 106 -15.67 -4.57 1.99
C ILE A 106 -15.61 -4.05 0.57
N LEU A 107 -14.67 -3.15 0.30
CA LEU A 107 -14.56 -2.45 -0.98
C LEU A 107 -14.12 -3.36 -2.13
N SER A 108 -13.45 -4.48 -1.81
CA SER A 108 -13.03 -5.45 -2.82
C SER A 108 -14.22 -6.23 -3.40
N SER A 109 -14.25 -6.31 -4.73
CA SER A 109 -15.29 -7.04 -5.47
C SER A 109 -15.30 -8.56 -5.20
N ASN A 110 -14.14 -9.13 -4.88
CA ASN A 110 -14.00 -10.55 -4.55
C ASN A 110 -12.76 -10.83 -3.69
N ARG A 111 -12.67 -12.05 -3.16
CA ARG A 111 -11.59 -12.48 -2.24
C ARG A 111 -10.20 -12.44 -2.88
N ARG A 112 -10.08 -12.72 -4.18
CA ARG A 112 -8.80 -12.68 -4.90
C ARG A 112 -8.30 -11.25 -5.04
N SER A 113 -9.19 -10.33 -5.40
CA SER A 113 -8.91 -8.89 -5.46
C SER A 113 -8.49 -8.38 -4.09
N PHE A 114 -9.27 -8.68 -3.04
CA PHE A 114 -8.93 -8.35 -1.65
C PHE A 114 -7.52 -8.81 -1.26
N ASN A 115 -7.22 -10.10 -1.43
CA ASN A 115 -5.92 -10.65 -1.00
C ASN A 115 -4.75 -9.97 -1.74
N ARG A 116 -4.92 -9.66 -3.03
CA ARG A 116 -3.88 -8.99 -3.82
C ARG A 116 -3.70 -7.54 -3.37
N THR A 117 -4.78 -6.79 -3.27
CA THR A 117 -4.77 -5.37 -2.87
C THR A 117 -4.24 -5.20 -1.45
N TRP A 118 -4.75 -6.00 -0.50
CA TRP A 118 -4.28 -5.98 0.88
C TRP A 118 -2.78 -6.24 0.99
N ARG A 119 -2.28 -7.31 0.38
CA ARG A 119 -0.84 -7.64 0.45
C ARG A 119 0.05 -6.55 -0.11
N ARG A 120 -0.39 -5.84 -1.14
CA ARG A 120 0.34 -4.72 -1.74
C ARG A 120 0.30 -3.45 -0.89
N MET A 121 -0.86 -3.14 -0.31
CA MET A 121 -1.07 -1.91 0.47
C MET A 121 -0.60 -2.03 1.92
N TYR A 122 -0.56 -3.25 2.48
CA TYR A 122 -0.22 -3.47 3.88
C TYR A 122 1.10 -2.83 4.31
N PRO A 123 2.23 -2.95 3.56
CA PRO A 123 3.47 -2.26 3.90
C PRO A 123 3.31 -0.74 4.07
N LEU A 124 2.56 -0.11 3.16
CA LEU A 124 2.31 1.34 3.17
C LEU A 124 1.39 1.77 4.31
N LEU A 125 0.28 1.05 4.52
CA LEU A 125 -0.60 1.28 5.66
C LEU A 125 0.14 1.14 6.98
N ARG A 126 1.01 0.12 7.10
CA ARG A 126 1.77 -0.14 8.32
C ARG A 126 2.73 1.00 8.64
N LEU A 127 3.51 1.48 7.66
CA LEU A 127 4.39 2.63 7.85
C LEU A 127 3.63 3.90 8.26
N ILE A 128 2.49 4.19 7.62
CA ILE A 128 1.68 5.37 7.93
C ILE A 128 1.13 5.27 9.37
N VAL A 129 0.56 4.11 9.73
CA VAL A 129 -0.02 3.89 11.06
C VAL A 129 1.05 3.96 12.14
N ASP A 130 2.16 3.22 11.98
CA ASP A 130 3.26 3.19 12.96
C ASP A 130 3.85 4.61 13.13
N SER A 131 4.13 5.33 12.03
CA SER A 131 4.64 6.70 12.09
C SER A 131 3.67 7.68 12.76
N THR A 132 2.37 7.51 12.56
CA THR A 132 1.38 8.40 13.18
C THR A 132 1.21 8.09 14.66
N ILE A 133 1.38 6.84 15.08
CA ILE A 133 1.32 6.46 16.49
C ILE A 133 2.59 6.90 17.23
N GLU A 134 3.77 6.76 16.61
CA GLU A 134 5.07 7.07 17.23
C GLU A 134 5.40 8.58 17.23
N GLY A 135 4.92 9.36 16.26
CA GLY A 135 5.32 10.76 16.05
C GLY A 135 4.55 11.83 16.83
N ILE A 136 3.65 11.46 17.74
CA ILE A 136 2.79 12.43 18.43
C ILE A 136 3.45 12.87 19.74
N GLU A 137 4.30 13.90 19.66
CA GLU A 137 4.49 14.80 20.80
C GLU A 137 3.25 15.71 20.89
N PHE A 138 2.43 15.46 21.91
CA PHE A 138 1.16 16.17 22.08
C PHE A 138 1.39 17.59 22.60
N SER A 139 0.86 18.57 21.87
CA SER A 139 0.59 19.89 22.41
C SER A 139 -0.93 20.08 22.40
N PRO A 140 -1.58 20.31 23.55
CA PRO A 140 -3.02 20.56 23.59
C PRO A 140 -3.39 21.72 22.67
N GLY A 141 -4.38 21.50 21.80
CA GLY A 141 -4.83 22.46 20.78
C GLY A 141 -4.24 22.28 19.37
N LYS A 142 -3.40 21.26 19.14
CA LYS A 142 -2.89 20.94 17.80
C LYS A 142 -4.01 20.36 16.92
N ARG A 143 -4.13 20.85 15.68
CA ARG A 143 -5.05 20.35 14.65
C ARG A 143 -4.83 18.84 14.39
N PRO A 144 -5.86 18.08 13.94
CA PRO A 144 -5.63 16.71 13.49
C PRO A 144 -4.63 16.69 12.34
N ASN A 145 -3.82 15.65 12.29
CA ASN A 145 -2.87 15.46 11.20
C ASN A 145 -3.66 15.22 9.90
N VAL A 146 -3.26 15.89 8.83
CA VAL A 146 -3.85 15.72 7.51
C VAL A 146 -2.91 14.85 6.68
N ILE A 147 -3.43 13.80 6.06
CA ILE A 147 -2.69 12.96 5.10
C ILE A 147 -3.28 13.07 3.70
N ALA A 148 -2.42 13.23 2.70
CA ALA A 148 -2.79 13.18 1.29
C ALA A 148 -2.44 11.83 0.66
N ASP A 149 -3.42 11.15 0.07
CA ASP A 149 -3.26 9.97 -0.79
C ASP A 149 -3.26 10.42 -2.25
N VAL A 150 -2.07 10.57 -2.85
CA VAL A 150 -1.90 11.13 -4.19
C VAL A 150 -1.90 10.04 -5.25
N GLY A 151 -2.78 10.18 -6.25
CA GLY A 151 -3.09 9.13 -7.21
C GLY A 151 -3.91 8.02 -6.57
N CYS A 152 -4.95 8.39 -5.81
CA CYS A 152 -5.69 7.46 -4.96
C CYS A 152 -6.46 6.37 -5.73
N ASP A 153 -6.61 6.49 -7.06
CA ASP A 153 -7.27 5.52 -7.95
C ASP A 153 -8.72 5.20 -7.53
N HIS A 154 -8.90 4.20 -6.67
CA HIS A 154 -10.21 3.79 -6.14
C HIS A 154 -10.48 4.27 -4.70
N GLY A 155 -9.59 5.10 -4.15
CA GLY A 155 -9.69 5.65 -2.79
C GLY A 155 -9.47 4.60 -1.70
N MET A 156 -8.87 3.45 -2.03
CA MET A 156 -8.76 2.32 -1.10
C MET A 156 -7.86 2.65 0.09
N LEU A 157 -6.72 3.33 -0.14
CA LEU A 157 -5.84 3.75 0.94
C LEU A 157 -6.53 4.83 1.77
N ALA A 158 -7.03 5.87 1.09
CA ALA A 158 -7.73 6.98 1.74
C ALA A 158 -8.87 6.52 2.67
N LEU A 159 -9.77 5.66 2.18
CA LEU A 159 -10.92 5.16 2.94
C LEU A 159 -10.51 4.23 4.09
N SER A 160 -9.43 3.47 3.92
CA SER A 160 -8.91 2.58 4.98
C SER A 160 -8.36 3.39 6.14
N LEU A 161 -7.56 4.41 5.84
CA LEU A 161 -7.02 5.34 6.84
C LEU A 161 -8.14 6.13 7.53
N ALA A 162 -9.12 6.62 6.77
CA ALA A 162 -10.26 7.35 7.32
C ALA A 162 -11.10 6.46 8.27
N SER A 163 -11.32 5.19 7.90
CA SER A 163 -12.04 4.22 8.75
C SER A 163 -11.26 3.90 10.02
N ALA A 164 -9.94 3.72 9.91
CA ALA A 164 -9.07 3.50 11.06
C ALA A 164 -9.04 4.71 12.00
N SER A 165 -9.00 5.93 11.44
CA SER A 165 -9.09 7.17 12.19
C SER A 165 -10.40 7.31 12.94
N MET A 166 -11.53 7.02 12.28
CA MET A 166 -12.85 7.09 12.89
C MET A 166 -12.99 6.11 14.07
N ALA A 167 -12.45 4.90 13.94
CA ALA A 167 -12.46 3.93 15.02
C ALA A 167 -11.58 4.34 16.21
N ALA A 168 -10.47 5.04 15.95
CA ALA A 168 -9.63 5.59 17.01
C ALA A 168 -10.39 6.65 17.82
N THR A 169 -11.09 7.58 17.14
CA THR A 169 -11.87 8.65 17.80
C THR A 169 -13.08 8.12 18.58
N ALA A 170 -13.75 7.06 18.10
CA ALA A 170 -14.90 6.43 18.76
C ALA A 170 -14.63 5.99 20.21
N ASN A 171 -13.38 5.62 20.49
CA ASN A 171 -13.00 5.07 21.78
C ASN A 171 -12.70 6.15 22.83
N GLU A 172 -12.59 7.42 22.44
CA GLU A 172 -12.20 8.51 23.34
C GLU A 172 -13.39 9.16 24.06
N GLU A 173 -14.58 9.19 23.46
CA GLU A 173 -15.75 9.90 24.02
C GLU A 173 -16.29 9.28 25.32
N GLY A 174 -15.89 8.05 25.67
CA GLY A 174 -16.35 7.34 26.87
C GLY A 174 -15.42 7.40 28.09
N GLN A 175 -14.20 7.92 27.96
CA GLN A 175 -13.22 7.94 29.06
C GLN A 175 -12.72 9.37 29.33
N GLN A 176 -13.33 10.04 30.31
CA GLN A 176 -12.85 11.32 30.88
C GLN A 176 -11.48 11.21 31.61
N SER A 177 -10.81 10.06 31.55
CA SER A 177 -9.48 9.85 32.14
C SER A 177 -8.39 10.17 31.11
N PHE A 178 -7.72 11.29 31.31
CA PHE A 178 -6.68 11.89 30.47
C PHE A 178 -5.35 11.10 30.35
N SER A 179 -5.32 9.80 30.62
CA SER A 179 -4.08 9.02 30.57
C SER A 179 -3.92 8.26 29.25
N ASP A 180 -3.24 8.91 28.32
CA ASP A 180 -2.09 8.34 27.60
C ASP A 180 -2.32 7.15 26.66
N SER A 181 -3.20 7.28 25.66
CA SER A 181 -3.29 6.26 24.61
C SER A 181 -3.52 6.82 23.21
N SER A 182 -2.46 6.77 22.42
CA SER A 182 -2.43 6.56 20.96
C SER A 182 -3.61 7.11 20.17
N ARG A 183 -3.61 8.42 19.94
CA ARG A 183 -4.68 9.07 19.19
C ARG A 183 -4.27 9.14 17.72
N PHE A 184 -4.90 8.32 16.90
CA PHE A 184 -4.75 8.28 15.44
C PHE A 184 -5.91 9.05 14.73
N PRO A 185 -6.16 10.37 14.95
CA PRO A 185 -7.08 11.10 14.10
C PRO A 185 -6.34 11.61 12.86
N LEU A 186 -6.74 11.12 11.69
CA LEU A 186 -6.29 11.60 10.40
C LEU A 186 -7.47 12.16 9.62
N GLN A 187 -7.36 13.42 9.21
CA GLN A 187 -8.14 13.90 8.08
C GLN A 187 -7.44 13.41 6.81
N VAL A 188 -8.18 12.74 5.93
CA VAL A 188 -7.61 12.13 4.73
C VAL A 188 -8.07 12.88 3.49
N VAL A 189 -7.14 13.22 2.59
CA VAL A 189 -7.46 13.83 1.30
C VAL A 189 -7.00 12.90 0.18
N GLY A 190 -7.95 12.29 -0.54
CA GLY A 190 -7.66 11.53 -1.75
C GLY A 190 -7.58 12.45 -2.96
N ILE A 191 -6.50 12.35 -3.73
CA ILE A 191 -6.28 13.22 -4.90
C ILE A 191 -6.03 12.36 -6.13
N ASP A 192 -6.67 12.71 -7.23
CA ASP A 192 -6.38 12.11 -8.52
C ASP A 192 -6.60 13.14 -9.66
N VAL A 193 -5.80 13.05 -10.71
CA VAL A 193 -5.97 13.85 -11.92
C VAL A 193 -7.18 13.35 -12.72
N SER A 194 -7.51 12.07 -12.60
CA SER A 194 -8.63 11.42 -13.26
C SER A 194 -9.92 11.63 -12.46
N LYS A 195 -10.84 12.43 -13.02
CA LYS A 195 -12.19 12.56 -12.46
C LYS A 195 -12.90 11.21 -12.31
N LEU A 196 -12.70 10.29 -13.26
CA LEU A 196 -13.29 8.95 -13.21
C LEU A 196 -12.77 8.12 -12.02
N ALA A 197 -11.49 8.25 -11.68
CA ALA A 197 -10.91 7.61 -10.50
C ALA A 197 -11.60 8.12 -9.22
N LEU A 198 -11.80 9.43 -9.11
CA LEU A 198 -12.51 10.00 -7.97
C LEU A 198 -14.00 9.63 -7.92
N GLU A 199 -14.68 9.54 -9.06
CA GLU A 199 -16.05 9.03 -9.10
C GLU A 199 -16.13 7.59 -8.59
N ASN A 200 -15.14 6.74 -8.88
CA ASN A 200 -15.03 5.41 -8.30
C ASN A 200 -14.79 5.48 -6.78
N SER A 201 -13.93 6.40 -6.34
CA SER A 201 -13.62 6.62 -4.91
C SER A 201 -14.84 7.08 -4.11
N VAL A 202 -15.67 7.97 -4.67
CA VAL A 202 -16.94 8.40 -4.09
C VAL A 202 -17.94 7.25 -4.02
N ARG A 203 -18.00 6.37 -5.04
CA ARG A 203 -18.83 5.15 -4.98
C ARG A 203 -18.38 4.20 -3.87
N SER A 204 -17.06 4.02 -3.70
CA SER A 204 -16.48 3.25 -2.59
C SER A 204 -16.84 3.88 -1.23
N MET A 205 -16.74 5.20 -1.10
CA MET A 205 -17.12 5.94 0.11
C MET A 205 -18.59 5.74 0.45
N LYS A 206 -19.50 5.90 -0.53
CA LYS A 206 -20.93 5.66 -0.34
C LYS A 206 -21.22 4.25 0.17
N THR A 207 -20.52 3.24 -0.37
CA THR A 207 -20.66 1.85 0.10
C THR A 207 -20.33 1.69 1.59
N LEU A 208 -19.36 2.45 2.10
CA LEU A 208 -19.01 2.45 3.53
C LEU A 208 -20.00 3.30 4.35
N THR A 209 -20.40 4.48 3.86
CA THR A 209 -21.40 5.33 4.53
C THR A 209 -22.73 4.60 4.71
N ASP A 210 -23.25 3.96 3.65
CA ASP A 210 -24.47 3.14 3.71
C ASP A 210 -24.34 2.00 4.74
N ALA A 211 -23.12 1.51 4.99
CA ALA A 211 -22.86 0.50 6.01
C ALA A 211 -22.78 1.09 7.43
N ILE A 212 -22.28 2.33 7.60
CA ILE A 212 -22.24 3.06 8.88
C ILE A 212 -23.66 3.42 9.31
N GLU A 213 -24.47 3.99 8.41
CA GLU A 213 -25.84 4.42 8.69
C GLU A 213 -26.73 3.27 9.19
N ARG A 214 -26.52 2.05 8.69
CA ARG A 214 -27.24 0.85 9.14
C ARG A 214 -26.79 0.32 10.51
N SER A 215 -25.73 0.89 11.07
CA SER A 215 -25.00 0.29 12.18
C SER A 215 -25.14 1.02 13.52
N ASP A 216 -25.93 2.10 13.60
CA ASP A 216 -26.15 2.93 14.82
C ASP A 216 -24.83 3.36 15.50
N ILE A 217 -23.73 3.54 14.74
CA ILE A 217 -22.40 3.86 15.31
C ILE A 217 -22.25 5.36 15.65
N GLY A 218 -23.31 6.17 15.50
CA GLY A 218 -23.27 7.60 15.85
C GLY A 218 -22.39 8.48 14.94
N PHE A 219 -21.72 7.92 13.93
CA PHE A 219 -20.94 8.67 12.97
C PHE A 219 -21.77 9.12 11.77
N SER A 220 -21.65 10.39 11.40
CA SER A 220 -22.33 10.97 10.23
C SER A 220 -21.57 10.76 8.91
N SER A 221 -20.23 10.67 8.96
CA SER A 221 -19.39 10.58 7.76
C SER A 221 -17.96 10.16 8.07
N LEU A 222 -17.28 9.53 7.09
CA LEU A 222 -15.84 9.29 7.16
C LEU A 222 -15.05 10.60 7.00
N PRO A 223 -13.92 10.78 7.70
CA PRO A 223 -13.08 11.98 7.61
C PRO A 223 -12.22 11.99 6.34
N VAL A 224 -12.84 11.89 5.17
CA VAL A 224 -12.19 11.84 3.86
C VAL A 224 -12.74 12.89 2.91
N ASP A 225 -11.86 13.55 2.16
CA ASP A 225 -12.20 14.50 1.09
C ASP A 225 -11.53 14.06 -0.22
N PHE A 226 -12.25 14.09 -1.34
CA PHE A 226 -11.71 13.71 -2.66
C PHE A 226 -11.60 14.93 -3.57
N ARG A 227 -10.41 15.19 -4.10
CA ARG A 227 -10.12 16.38 -4.91
C ARG A 227 -9.54 16.03 -6.26
N VAL A 228 -10.09 16.63 -7.32
CA VAL A 228 -9.51 16.53 -8.67
C VAL A 228 -8.33 17.49 -8.76
N GLY A 229 -7.18 16.99 -9.21
CA GLY A 229 -6.08 17.83 -9.62
C GLY A 229 -4.76 17.09 -9.78
N ASP A 230 -3.75 17.82 -10.26
CA ASP A 230 -2.44 17.27 -10.56
C ASP A 230 -1.53 17.32 -9.32
N GLY A 231 -1.02 16.16 -8.91
CA GLY A 231 -0.12 16.02 -7.76
C GLY A 231 -0.65 16.71 -6.50
N LEU A 232 0.13 17.65 -5.96
CA LEU A 232 -0.20 18.38 -4.74
C LEU A 232 -0.95 19.70 -4.97
N THR A 233 -1.28 20.05 -6.22
CA THR A 233 -1.90 21.34 -6.55
C THR A 233 -3.21 21.65 -5.78
N PRO A 234 -4.10 20.68 -5.47
CA PRO A 234 -5.36 20.97 -4.75
C PRO A 234 -5.21 21.19 -3.25
N LEU A 235 -3.99 21.09 -2.72
CA LEU A 235 -3.71 21.18 -1.29
C LEU A 235 -3.17 22.55 -0.91
N LYS A 236 -3.55 23.00 0.29
CA LYS A 236 -2.98 24.20 0.94
C LYS A 236 -1.94 23.83 2.00
N SER A 237 -2.28 22.89 2.88
CA SER A 237 -1.40 22.39 3.94
C SER A 237 -1.73 20.92 4.19
N VAL A 238 -0.71 20.10 4.40
CA VAL A 238 -0.81 18.68 4.74
C VAL A 238 0.41 18.28 5.57
N ASP A 239 0.25 17.38 6.52
CA ASP A 239 1.36 16.93 7.37
C ASP A 239 2.05 15.71 6.75
N LEU A 240 1.28 14.79 6.17
CA LEU A 240 1.74 13.52 5.62
C LEU A 240 1.37 13.39 4.13
N ILE A 241 2.25 12.86 3.30
CA ILE A 241 1.95 12.55 1.88
C ILE A 241 2.24 11.08 1.60
N ALA A 242 1.27 10.37 1.07
CA ALA A 242 1.43 9.03 0.54
C ALA A 242 1.32 9.04 -0.99
N ILE A 243 2.30 8.46 -1.68
CA ILE A 243 2.28 8.27 -3.14
C ILE A 243 2.68 6.82 -3.44
N ALA A 244 1.79 6.10 -4.11
CA ALA A 244 2.01 4.70 -4.42
C ALA A 244 1.64 4.39 -5.87
N GLY A 245 2.30 3.39 -6.46
CA GLY A 245 1.90 2.92 -7.78
C GLY A 245 2.32 3.82 -8.94
N MET A 246 3.23 4.77 -8.72
CA MET A 246 3.82 5.62 -9.75
C MET A 246 5.31 5.32 -9.96
N GLY A 247 5.89 5.78 -11.07
CA GLY A 247 7.34 5.70 -11.27
C GLY A 247 8.10 6.66 -10.33
N ALA A 248 9.32 6.30 -9.93
CA ALA A 248 10.12 7.10 -9.00
C ALA A 248 10.28 8.56 -9.46
N ARG A 249 10.58 8.80 -10.75
CA ARG A 249 10.68 10.15 -11.31
C ARG A 249 9.36 10.94 -11.24
N THR A 250 8.23 10.30 -11.49
CA THR A 250 6.91 10.92 -11.38
C THR A 250 6.61 11.32 -9.94
N MET A 251 6.97 10.47 -8.97
CA MET A 251 6.84 10.81 -7.55
C MET A 251 7.68 12.04 -7.19
N LEU A 252 8.93 12.10 -7.66
CA LEU A 252 9.79 13.27 -7.46
C LEU A 252 9.24 14.53 -8.14
N GLU A 253 8.69 14.43 -9.35
CA GLU A 253 8.07 15.57 -10.03
C GLU A 253 6.84 16.09 -9.27
N ILE A 254 6.00 15.20 -8.73
CA ILE A 254 4.86 15.58 -7.89
C ILE A 254 5.34 16.32 -6.63
N CYS A 255 6.39 15.81 -5.98
CA CYS A 255 6.87 16.37 -4.73
C CYS A 255 7.66 17.67 -4.93
N PHE A 256 8.48 17.76 -5.98
CA PHE A 256 9.50 18.81 -6.13
C PHE A 256 9.33 19.70 -7.36
N GLY A 257 8.45 19.33 -8.30
CA GLY A 257 8.22 20.06 -9.54
C GLY A 257 9.45 20.09 -10.46
N LYS A 258 9.35 20.88 -11.53
CA LYS A 258 10.45 21.12 -12.49
C LYS A 258 11.11 22.47 -12.19
N GLY A 259 12.12 22.47 -11.31
CA GLY A 259 13.01 23.63 -11.12
C GLY A 259 12.37 24.88 -10.49
N LYS A 260 11.36 24.72 -9.63
CA LYS A 260 10.74 25.85 -8.91
C LYS A 260 11.53 26.18 -7.64
N GLU A 261 11.60 27.47 -7.29
CA GLU A 261 12.19 27.92 -6.02
C GLU A 261 11.45 27.35 -4.81
N GLN A 262 10.11 27.42 -4.81
CA GLN A 262 9.28 26.75 -3.82
C GLN A 262 8.78 25.41 -4.36
N THR A 263 9.19 24.33 -3.71
CA THR A 263 8.77 22.98 -4.11
C THR A 263 7.32 22.70 -3.68
N PRO A 264 6.56 21.85 -4.40
CA PRO A 264 5.22 21.45 -3.99
C PRO A 264 5.12 20.92 -2.56
N VAL A 265 6.08 20.12 -2.07
CA VAL A 265 6.10 19.62 -0.68
C VAL A 265 6.37 20.71 0.35
N ASP A 266 7.18 21.72 0.02
CA ASP A 266 7.42 22.87 0.91
C ASP A 266 6.18 23.77 1.00
N ARG A 267 5.54 24.02 -0.14
CA ARG A 267 4.31 24.83 -0.21
C ARG A 267 3.20 24.27 0.69
N VAL A 268 3.05 22.95 0.74
CA VAL A 268 2.04 22.28 1.57
C VAL A 268 2.53 21.95 2.97
N GLN A 269 3.79 22.25 3.30
CA GLN A 269 4.40 22.06 4.62
C GLN A 269 4.45 20.61 5.10
N ALA A 270 4.56 19.65 4.17
CA ALA A 270 4.61 18.23 4.51
C ALA A 270 5.85 17.89 5.34
N GLN A 271 5.68 17.04 6.35
CA GLN A 271 6.72 16.56 7.26
C GLN A 271 7.16 15.13 6.93
N ASP A 272 6.26 14.31 6.39
CA ASP A 272 6.52 12.92 6.07
C ASP A 272 6.11 12.58 4.63
N LEU A 273 6.94 11.77 3.97
CA LEU A 273 6.63 11.16 2.68
C LEU A 273 6.63 9.63 2.81
N PHE A 274 5.57 9.00 2.34
CA PHE A 274 5.44 7.55 2.23
C PHE A 274 5.36 7.18 0.74
N LEU A 275 6.44 6.58 0.22
CA LEU A 275 6.60 6.37 -1.22
C LEU A 275 6.67 4.87 -1.54
N GLN A 276 5.88 4.42 -2.52
CA GLN A 276 5.94 3.04 -3.04
C GLN A 276 6.04 3.05 -4.58
N PRO A 277 7.24 3.22 -5.16
CA PRO A 277 7.41 3.25 -6.60
C PRO A 277 7.08 1.90 -7.27
N THR A 278 6.60 1.93 -8.51
CA THR A 278 6.26 0.70 -9.28
C THR A 278 7.46 -0.03 -9.84
N ASN A 279 8.56 0.69 -10.07
CA ASN A 279 9.80 0.11 -10.56
C ASN A 279 10.82 0.12 -9.42
N SER A 280 10.94 -1.01 -8.74
CA SER A 280 11.86 -1.20 -7.62
C SER A 280 13.26 -1.63 -8.07
N ARG A 281 13.67 -1.46 -9.34
CA ARG A 281 15.07 -1.72 -9.73
C ARG A 281 16.01 -0.79 -8.93
N PRO A 282 17.17 -1.29 -8.43
CA PRO A 282 18.08 -0.52 -7.59
C PRO A 282 18.38 0.88 -8.11
N GLN A 283 18.75 1.04 -9.39
CA GLN A 283 18.98 2.36 -9.99
C GLN A 283 17.87 3.40 -9.71
N ASN A 284 16.59 2.99 -9.77
CA ASN A 284 15.46 3.92 -9.62
C ASN A 284 15.24 4.29 -8.17
N LEU A 285 15.50 3.35 -7.25
CA LEU A 285 15.40 3.60 -5.83
C LEU A 285 16.56 4.49 -5.36
N ILE A 286 17.78 4.21 -5.80
CA ILE A 286 18.97 5.01 -5.46
C ILE A 286 18.82 6.45 -5.93
N MET A 287 18.44 6.65 -7.19
CA MET A 287 18.15 7.98 -7.74
C MET A 287 17.10 8.73 -6.89
N MET A 288 16.03 8.05 -6.48
CA MET A 288 14.99 8.66 -5.64
C MET A 288 15.50 8.98 -4.23
N TYR A 289 16.20 8.04 -3.60
CA TYR A 289 16.70 8.16 -2.22
C TYR A 289 17.73 9.28 -2.13
N GLU A 290 18.63 9.36 -3.10
CA GLU A 290 19.66 10.40 -3.18
C GLU A 290 19.04 11.78 -3.39
N PHE A 291 18.09 11.88 -4.34
CA PHE A 291 17.39 13.13 -4.60
C PHE A 291 16.69 13.66 -3.34
N LEU A 292 16.05 12.77 -2.57
CA LEU A 292 15.37 13.08 -1.32
C LEU A 292 16.35 13.45 -0.20
N GLN A 293 17.36 12.60 0.06
CA GLN A 293 18.31 12.81 1.15
C GLN A 293 19.12 14.10 0.95
N CYS A 294 19.53 14.43 -0.28
CA CYS A 294 20.19 15.71 -0.57
C CYS A 294 19.26 16.93 -0.50
N ARG A 295 17.94 16.71 -0.38
CA ARG A 295 16.94 17.75 -0.08
C ARG A 295 16.42 17.66 1.35
N ARG A 296 17.23 17.11 2.26
CA ARG A 296 16.94 17.03 3.69
C ARG A 296 15.69 16.20 4.00
N TRP A 297 15.44 15.16 3.20
CA TRP A 297 14.45 14.13 3.51
C TRP A 297 15.19 12.86 3.92
N GLY A 298 15.29 12.62 5.22
CA GLY A 298 16.00 11.48 5.79
C GLY A 298 15.16 10.21 5.71
N LEU A 299 15.75 9.11 5.27
CA LEU A 299 15.11 7.79 5.31
C LEU A 299 14.92 7.35 6.77
N HIS A 300 13.69 7.03 7.13
CA HIS A 300 13.26 6.71 8.50
C HIS A 300 12.90 5.23 8.69
N ASP A 301 12.15 4.64 7.76
CA ASP A 301 11.80 3.21 7.78
C ASP A 301 11.50 2.72 6.36
N GLU A 302 11.52 1.39 6.19
CA GLU A 302 11.22 0.70 4.95
C GLU A 302 10.40 -0.56 5.23
N LYS A 303 9.60 -0.99 4.24
CA LYS A 303 8.93 -2.29 4.21
C LYS A 303 8.96 -2.85 2.81
N VAL A 304 9.10 -4.17 2.67
CA VAL A 304 9.13 -4.85 1.37
C VAL A 304 8.09 -5.96 1.30
N VAL A 305 7.53 -6.17 0.11
CA VAL A 305 6.71 -7.35 -0.19
C VAL A 305 6.92 -7.82 -1.63
N LYS A 306 6.95 -9.14 -1.84
CA LYS A 306 6.94 -9.77 -3.16
C LYS A 306 5.54 -10.27 -3.50
N LEU A 307 4.98 -9.80 -4.62
CA LEU A 307 3.63 -10.15 -5.07
C LEU A 307 3.57 -10.30 -6.60
N GLY A 308 3.22 -11.50 -7.06
CA GLY A 308 3.08 -11.78 -8.50
C GLY A 308 4.39 -11.59 -9.28
N GLY A 309 5.52 -12.01 -8.69
CA GLY A 309 6.85 -11.87 -9.30
C GLY A 309 7.41 -10.44 -9.29
N ARG A 310 6.76 -9.49 -8.61
CA ARG A 310 7.23 -8.12 -8.47
C ARG A 310 7.51 -7.78 -7.02
N TRP A 311 8.52 -6.95 -6.79
CA TRP A 311 8.83 -6.39 -5.49
C TRP A 311 8.19 -5.01 -5.34
N TYR A 312 7.67 -4.74 -4.15
CA TYR A 312 7.14 -3.44 -3.76
C TYR A 312 7.90 -3.04 -2.51
N ILE A 313 8.83 -2.10 -2.67
CA ILE A 313 9.54 -1.46 -1.56
C ILE A 313 8.79 -0.18 -1.26
N THR A 314 8.40 -0.03 0.00
CA THR A 314 7.74 1.16 0.53
C THR A 314 8.71 1.83 1.48
N SER A 315 8.90 3.12 1.31
CA SER A 315 9.92 3.89 2.02
C SER A 315 9.26 5.08 2.69
N HIS A 316 9.64 5.32 3.94
CA HIS A 316 9.19 6.45 4.74
C HIS A 316 10.35 7.43 4.92
N PHE A 317 10.13 8.67 4.49
CA PHE A 317 11.09 9.77 4.64
C PHE A 317 10.51 10.85 5.54
N LYS A 318 11.35 11.37 6.44
CA LYS A 318 11.03 12.50 7.31
C LYS A 318 11.80 13.74 6.88
N ARG A 319 11.15 14.89 6.89
CA ARG A 319 11.80 16.18 6.72
C ARG A 319 12.76 16.41 7.90
N LEU A 320 14.02 16.69 7.58
CA LEU A 320 15.01 17.07 8.57
C LEU A 320 14.87 18.59 8.83
N GLY A 321 14.81 18.99 10.10
CA GLY A 321 14.59 20.39 10.49
C GLY A 321 15.68 21.35 9.99
N GLU A 322 15.37 22.66 9.97
CA GLU A 322 16.23 23.71 9.37
C GLU A 322 17.63 23.81 9.99
N ASN A 323 17.80 23.36 11.24
CA ASN A 323 19.04 23.49 12.02
C ASN A 323 20.06 22.36 11.79
N LEU A 324 19.80 21.39 10.91
CA LEU A 324 20.76 20.34 10.62
C LEU A 324 21.61 20.72 9.41
N ASP A 325 22.86 21.13 9.63
CA ASP A 325 23.89 21.06 8.60
C ASP A 325 24.01 19.59 8.20
N TYR A 326 23.20 19.16 7.23
CA TYR A 326 23.21 17.83 6.69
C TYR A 326 24.08 17.89 5.45
N PRO A 327 25.39 17.65 5.57
CA PRO A 327 26.23 17.61 4.38
C PRO A 327 25.66 16.50 3.50
N CYS A 328 25.29 16.84 2.26
CA CYS A 328 25.10 15.88 1.16
C CYS A 328 26.47 15.30 0.78
N GLN A 329 27.25 14.85 1.77
CA GLN A 329 28.49 14.12 1.61
C GLN A 329 28.19 12.64 1.88
N SER A 330 28.82 11.78 1.07
CA SER A 330 28.47 10.38 0.85
C SER A 330 28.42 9.49 2.09
N GLU A 331 29.07 9.87 3.19
CA GLU A 331 29.25 9.02 4.37
C GLU A 331 27.95 8.74 5.15
N GLN A 332 26.87 9.51 4.91
CA GLN A 332 25.58 9.31 5.57
C GLN A 332 24.45 8.86 4.63
N PHE A 333 24.75 8.54 3.37
CA PHE A 333 23.73 8.11 2.43
C PHE A 333 23.18 6.72 2.82
N LYS A 334 21.89 6.64 3.11
CA LYS A 334 21.20 5.38 3.35
C LYS A 334 20.73 4.78 2.02
N TYR A 335 21.29 3.64 1.64
CA TYR A 335 20.89 2.88 0.46
C TYR A 335 19.52 2.19 0.65
N PRO A 336 18.82 1.84 -0.43
CA PRO A 336 17.62 1.00 -0.35
C PRO A 336 17.88 -0.29 0.41
N GLY A 337 17.04 -0.57 1.41
CA GLY A 337 17.18 -1.74 2.29
C GLY A 337 17.99 -1.52 3.55
N HIS A 338 18.39 -0.29 3.85
CA HIS A 338 19.02 0.08 5.12
C HIS A 338 18.23 -0.44 6.32
N PHE A 339 16.90 -0.32 6.29
CA PHE A 339 16.01 -0.81 7.37
C PHE A 339 15.50 -2.24 7.12
N LEU A 340 15.95 -2.89 6.05
CA LEU A 340 15.51 -4.23 5.62
C LEU A 340 16.64 -5.27 5.69
N ALA A 341 17.77 -4.97 6.33
CA ALA A 341 18.96 -5.83 6.34
C ALA A 341 18.70 -7.27 6.83
N ASN A 342 17.69 -7.46 7.69
CA ASN A 342 17.28 -8.76 8.24
C ASN A 342 15.97 -9.28 7.65
N ASP A 343 15.42 -8.65 6.61
CA ASP A 343 14.17 -9.08 5.96
C ASP A 343 14.46 -10.14 4.86
N PRO A 344 13.94 -11.37 4.98
CA PRO A 344 14.21 -12.43 4.01
C PRO A 344 13.65 -12.13 2.61
N VAL A 345 12.60 -11.32 2.50
CA VAL A 345 12.07 -10.88 1.19
C VAL A 345 13.03 -9.89 0.54
N PHE A 346 13.72 -9.07 1.34
CA PHE A 346 14.77 -8.19 0.85
C PHE A 346 16.03 -8.97 0.43
N ASP A 347 16.32 -10.09 1.08
CA ASP A 347 17.41 -10.99 0.66
C ASP A 347 17.16 -11.60 -0.72
N GLU A 348 15.92 -12.06 -0.96
CA GLU A 348 15.50 -12.52 -2.28
C GLU A 348 15.60 -11.41 -3.32
N TYR A 349 15.18 -10.19 -2.97
CA TYR A 349 15.28 -9.02 -3.84
C TYR A 349 16.72 -8.74 -4.24
N THR A 350 17.63 -8.71 -3.25
CA THR A 350 19.04 -8.37 -3.44
C THR A 350 19.73 -9.43 -4.29
N SER A 351 19.57 -10.70 -3.94
CA SER A 351 20.17 -11.82 -4.71
C SER A 351 19.69 -11.84 -6.16
N HIS A 352 18.38 -11.61 -6.39
CA HIS A 352 17.82 -11.53 -7.74
C HIS A 352 18.46 -10.41 -8.57
N HIS A 353 18.56 -9.20 -8.00
CA HIS A 353 19.10 -8.06 -8.75
C HIS A 353 20.61 -8.15 -8.93
N ILE A 354 21.39 -8.71 -7.99
CA ILE A 354 22.82 -8.99 -8.22
C ILE A 354 23.00 -9.92 -9.43
N THR A 355 22.18 -10.98 -9.51
CA THR A 355 22.24 -11.94 -10.62
C THR A 355 21.90 -11.26 -11.94
N TRP A 356 20.82 -10.48 -11.96
CA TRP A 356 20.42 -9.71 -13.14
C TRP A 356 21.49 -8.70 -13.57
N LEU A 357 22.09 -7.95 -12.64
CA LEU A 357 23.15 -6.99 -12.97
C LEU A 357 24.40 -7.69 -13.51
N ARG A 358 24.74 -8.88 -13.01
CA ARG A 358 25.82 -9.69 -13.57
C ARG A 358 25.54 -10.07 -15.03
N GLU A 359 24.33 -10.57 -15.31
CA GLU A 359 23.91 -10.91 -16.67
C GLU A 359 23.90 -9.68 -17.60
N ASP A 360 23.55 -8.50 -17.08
CA ASP A 360 23.61 -7.25 -17.84
C ASP A 360 25.07 -6.82 -18.11
N PHE A 361 25.98 -6.99 -17.15
CA PHE A 361 27.40 -6.66 -17.25
C PHE A 361 28.18 -7.58 -18.21
N GLU A 362 27.89 -8.88 -18.23
CA GLU A 362 28.57 -9.87 -19.08
C GLU A 362 28.20 -9.76 -20.58
N LYS A 363 27.21 -8.92 -20.94
CA LYS A 363 26.84 -8.70 -22.35
C LYS A 363 27.97 -7.95 -23.08
N PRO A 364 28.21 -8.21 -24.38
CA PRO A 364 29.29 -7.56 -25.16
C PRO A 364 29.27 -6.02 -25.25
N LYS A 365 28.20 -5.38 -24.77
CA LYS A 365 28.02 -3.91 -24.66
C LYS A 365 27.34 -3.53 -23.34
N GLY A 366 27.46 -4.40 -22.34
CA GLY A 366 26.83 -4.27 -21.05
C GLY A 366 27.55 -3.24 -20.20
N ASN A 367 27.03 -2.01 -20.16
CA ASN A 367 27.46 -1.03 -19.17
C ASN A 367 26.39 -0.95 -18.08
N LEU A 368 26.81 -1.08 -16.84
CA LEU A 368 25.97 -0.77 -15.70
C LEU A 368 25.84 0.75 -15.58
N GLY A 369 24.67 1.23 -15.15
CA GLY A 369 24.50 2.65 -14.81
C GLY A 369 25.24 2.98 -13.51
N ASP A 370 25.59 4.24 -13.33
CA ASP A 370 26.32 4.73 -12.15
C ASP A 370 25.63 4.35 -10.83
N GLU A 371 24.29 4.38 -10.80
CA GLU A 371 23.53 3.97 -9.61
C GLU A 371 23.61 2.47 -9.33
N ASP A 372 23.63 1.62 -10.37
CA ASP A 372 23.79 0.18 -10.21
C ASP A 372 25.22 -0.16 -9.74
N CYS A 373 26.24 0.51 -10.30
CA CYS A 373 27.64 0.42 -9.86
C CYS A 373 27.80 0.77 -8.37
N ARG A 374 27.30 1.94 -7.95
CA ARG A 374 27.35 2.37 -6.54
C ARG A 374 26.64 1.41 -5.60
N TRP A 375 25.52 0.82 -6.03
CA TRP A 375 24.83 -0.18 -5.23
C TRP A 375 25.69 -1.43 -5.03
N LEU A 376 26.34 -1.92 -6.10
CA LEU A 376 27.24 -3.08 -6.01
C LEU A 376 28.44 -2.79 -5.11
N SER A 377 29.08 -1.62 -5.23
CA SER A 377 30.16 -1.19 -4.33
C SER A 377 29.68 -1.13 -2.87
N HIS A 378 28.49 -0.59 -2.61
CA HIS A 378 27.89 -0.62 -1.27
C HIS A 378 27.70 -2.05 -0.75
N LEU A 379 27.15 -2.95 -1.57
CA LEU A 379 26.93 -4.35 -1.19
C LEU A 379 28.24 -5.13 -0.98
N GLN A 380 29.33 -4.79 -1.67
CA GLN A 380 30.65 -5.38 -1.42
C GLN A 380 31.19 -5.06 -0.02
N GLY A 381 30.81 -3.89 0.54
CA GLY A 381 31.10 -3.53 1.93
C GLY A 381 30.27 -4.29 2.96
N VAL A 382 29.23 -5.02 2.54
CA VAL A 382 28.37 -5.81 3.42
C VAL A 382 28.77 -7.29 3.33
N GLU A 383 29.31 -7.84 4.42
CA GLU A 383 29.88 -9.20 4.44
C GLU A 383 28.94 -10.29 3.88
N LYS A 384 27.64 -10.16 4.15
CA LYS A 384 26.59 -11.05 3.64
C LYS A 384 26.56 -11.15 2.10
N TRP A 385 26.81 -10.04 1.41
CA TRP A 385 26.64 -9.92 -0.04
C TRP A 385 27.96 -10.03 -0.81
N LYS A 386 29.09 -9.82 -0.13
CA LYS A 386 30.44 -9.85 -0.68
C LYS A 386 30.76 -11.07 -1.57
N PRO A 387 30.38 -12.33 -1.25
CA PRO A 387 30.61 -13.45 -2.15
C PRO A 387 29.87 -13.30 -3.49
N GLN A 388 28.63 -12.80 -3.45
CA GLN A 388 27.78 -12.67 -4.63
C GLN A 388 28.16 -11.48 -5.52
N THR A 389 28.82 -10.46 -4.97
CA THR A 389 29.25 -9.24 -5.68
C THR A 389 30.73 -9.23 -6.06
N SER A 390 31.48 -10.30 -5.76
CA SER A 390 32.93 -10.44 -6.04
C SER A 390 33.33 -10.39 -7.52
N TRP A 391 32.38 -10.58 -8.44
CA TRP A 391 32.59 -10.48 -9.89
C TRP A 391 32.72 -9.03 -10.37
N TYR A 392 32.15 -8.07 -9.63
CA TYR A 392 32.22 -6.66 -9.95
C TYR A 392 33.52 -6.07 -9.40
N LYS A 393 34.25 -5.30 -10.21
CA LYS A 393 35.44 -4.57 -9.79
C LYS A 393 35.23 -3.12 -10.19
N GLU A 394 35.40 -2.22 -9.24
CA GLU A 394 35.39 -0.77 -9.50
C GLU A 394 36.71 -0.44 -10.19
N ASP A 395 36.62 0.07 -11.43
CA ASP A 395 37.78 0.43 -12.26
C ASP A 395 38.48 1.71 -11.79
#